data_AF-A0A2A4M627-F1
#
_entry.id   AF-A0A2A4M627-F1
#
_cell.length_a   1.000
_cell.length_b   1.000
_cell.length_c   1.000
_cell.angle_alpha   90.00
_cell.angle_beta   90.00
_cell.angle_gamma   90.00
#
_symmetry.space_group_name_H-M   'P 1'
#
loop_
_entity.id
_entity.type
_entity.pdbx_description
1 polymer ?
#
loop_
_entity_poly.entity_id
_entity_poly.type
_entity_poly.pdbx_seq_one_letter_code
_entity_poly.pdbx_strand_id
1 'polypeptide(L)'
;MPKSPNGTFGKPLNTKPSPSAGTPRKMQSGRDPKTNAYRLVHGQADGWKDLYVDRLGDFLLIQSPQPLTDPQLEAAIRWKGALKIKGVYYKKLNRMVQRSTTTSASPRIIMGLEAPDEFEVMENGLKYRLSLKQGYSTGLFLDMRENRQRILSNHIEPGFTVFNSPPGTATVLNVFSYTCSFSVCAARTGATTINLDLSRKYLDWGRENFLLNQVNPKDHDFIYGDALEWMKRLMPVWTHKLFAQRLNPLG
;
A
#
# COMPACT_ATOMS: atom_id res chain seq x y z
N MET A 1 -34.95 1.95 -69.17
CA MET A 1 -35.68 2.90 -68.30
C MET A 1 -36.26 2.14 -67.11
N PRO A 2 -36.40 2.78 -65.94
CA PRO A 2 -35.71 2.43 -64.68
C PRO A 2 -36.63 1.72 -63.65
N LYS A 3 -36.10 1.20 -62.54
CA LYS A 3 -36.14 1.86 -61.22
C LYS A 3 -35.12 1.26 -60.24
N SER A 4 -34.36 2.16 -59.62
CA SER A 4 -33.72 2.07 -58.29
C SER A 4 -34.37 3.20 -57.44
N PRO A 5 -34.21 3.34 -56.11
CA PRO A 5 -33.65 2.47 -55.06
C PRO A 5 -34.64 2.29 -53.87
N ASN A 6 -34.28 1.47 -52.87
CA ASN A 6 -34.45 1.74 -51.42
C ASN A 6 -33.78 0.54 -50.69
N GLY A 7 -32.69 0.65 -49.94
CA GLY A 7 -32.15 1.80 -49.22
C GLY A 7 -32.59 1.80 -47.75
N THR A 8 -32.43 0.69 -47.02
CA THR A 8 -32.53 0.69 -45.55
C THR A 8 -31.14 0.52 -44.96
N PHE A 9 -30.44 1.65 -44.85
CA PHE A 9 -29.34 1.81 -43.91
C PHE A 9 -29.86 1.45 -42.51
N GLY A 10 -29.40 0.33 -41.96
CA GLY A 10 -29.48 0.09 -40.53
C GLY A 10 -28.84 1.29 -39.85
N LYS A 11 -29.65 2.05 -39.11
CA LYS A 11 -29.15 3.14 -38.27
C LYS A 11 -27.98 2.59 -37.46
N PRO A 12 -26.82 3.26 -37.41
CA PRO A 12 -25.84 2.89 -36.41
C PRO A 12 -26.57 2.97 -35.07
N LEU A 13 -26.54 1.87 -34.30
CA LEU A 13 -26.94 1.94 -32.91
C LEU A 13 -26.08 3.05 -32.33
N ASN A 14 -26.74 4.18 -32.05
CA ASN A 14 -26.21 5.29 -31.31
C ASN A 14 -25.99 4.78 -29.89
N THR A 15 -24.93 3.98 -29.72
CA THR A 15 -24.38 3.66 -28.43
C THR A 15 -23.80 4.98 -27.96
N LYS A 16 -24.61 5.71 -27.18
CA LYS A 16 -24.11 6.79 -26.35
C LYS A 16 -22.80 6.29 -25.74
N PRO A 17 -21.71 7.07 -25.76
CA PRO A 17 -20.50 6.68 -25.08
C PRO A 17 -20.88 6.29 -23.65
N SER A 18 -20.51 5.05 -23.26
CA SER A 18 -20.52 4.59 -21.87
C SER A 18 -19.97 5.72 -21.02
N PRO A 19 -20.63 6.09 -19.90
CA PRO A 19 -20.39 7.35 -19.22
C PRO A 19 -18.90 7.52 -19.03
N SER A 20 -18.37 8.66 -19.50
CA SER A 20 -16.98 9.06 -19.33
C SER A 20 -16.56 8.67 -17.92
N ALA A 21 -15.76 7.62 -17.77
CA ALA A 21 -15.34 7.17 -16.47
C ALA A 21 -14.64 8.37 -15.82
N GLY A 22 -15.36 8.99 -14.87
CA GLY A 22 -15.04 10.33 -14.41
C GLY A 22 -13.65 10.38 -13.81
N THR A 23 -13.12 11.59 -13.65
CA THR A 23 -11.86 11.79 -12.91
C THR A 23 -11.96 11.05 -11.57
N PRO A 24 -11.03 10.11 -11.25
CA PRO A 24 -11.12 9.30 -10.04
C PRO A 24 -11.36 10.17 -8.81
N ARG A 25 -12.17 9.71 -7.85
CA ARG A 25 -12.56 10.49 -6.67
C ARG A 25 -11.35 11.08 -5.93
N LYS A 26 -10.24 10.33 -5.87
CA LYS A 26 -8.98 10.77 -5.24
C LYS A 26 -8.14 11.76 -6.04
N MET A 27 -8.51 12.08 -7.27
CA MET A 27 -8.02 13.27 -7.96
C MET A 27 -8.83 14.52 -7.60
N GLN A 28 -10.07 14.34 -7.11
CA GLN A 28 -10.97 15.42 -6.72
C GLN A 28 -10.77 15.82 -5.26
N SER A 29 -10.54 14.86 -4.35
CA SER A 29 -10.07 15.15 -3.00
C SER A 29 -8.60 15.55 -3.08
N GLY A 30 -8.32 16.84 -2.86
CA GLY A 30 -7.01 17.47 -3.03
C GLY A 30 -5.83 16.63 -2.54
N ARG A 31 -4.72 16.73 -3.28
CA ARG A 31 -3.45 16.02 -2.97
C ARG A 31 -3.03 16.39 -1.55
N ASP A 32 -3.18 15.47 -0.60
CA ASP A 32 -2.50 15.61 0.68
C ASP A 32 -1.00 15.67 0.39
N PRO A 33 -0.33 16.82 0.64
CA PRO A 33 1.10 16.93 0.35
C PRO A 33 1.91 15.98 1.21
N LYS A 34 1.35 15.42 2.30
CA LYS A 34 1.97 14.43 3.18
C LYS A 34 1.74 12.98 2.72
N THR A 35 1.01 12.75 1.62
CA THR A 35 0.71 11.40 1.13
C THR A 35 0.72 11.32 -0.40
N ASN A 36 1.73 10.66 -0.97
CA ASN A 36 1.86 10.45 -2.42
C ASN A 36 1.83 8.96 -2.84
N ALA A 37 1.67 8.03 -1.89
CA ALA A 37 1.32 6.64 -2.18
C ALA A 37 -0.15 6.43 -1.87
N TYR A 38 -0.99 5.94 -2.80
CA TYR A 38 -2.41 5.60 -2.57
C TYR A 38 -3.08 4.93 -3.76
N ARG A 39 -4.13 4.16 -3.50
CA ARG A 39 -5.03 3.66 -4.56
C ARG A 39 -5.81 4.80 -5.20
N LEU A 40 -5.56 5.07 -6.47
CA LEU A 40 -6.25 6.03 -7.33
C LEU A 40 -7.57 5.48 -7.86
N VAL A 41 -7.59 4.22 -8.30
CA VAL A 41 -8.77 3.53 -8.86
C VAL A 41 -8.94 2.17 -8.17
N HIS A 42 -10.15 1.89 -7.69
CA HIS A 42 -10.54 0.66 -7.00
C HIS A 42 -11.66 -0.08 -7.74
N GLY A 43 -11.36 -0.48 -8.97
CA GLY A 43 -12.26 -1.32 -9.76
C GLY A 43 -13.63 -0.67 -9.97
N GLN A 44 -14.67 -1.50 -9.86
CA GLN A 44 -16.05 -1.11 -10.13
C GLN A 44 -16.54 0.03 -9.24
N ALA A 45 -16.00 0.17 -8.03
CA ALA A 45 -16.37 1.25 -7.11
C ALA A 45 -16.03 2.65 -7.66
N ASP A 46 -15.04 2.73 -8.55
CA ASP A 46 -14.64 3.96 -9.26
C ASP A 46 -15.05 3.95 -10.74
N GLY A 47 -15.98 3.06 -11.13
CA GLY A 47 -16.51 2.98 -12.50
C GLY A 47 -15.65 2.22 -13.50
N TRP A 48 -14.61 1.51 -13.05
CA TRP A 48 -13.72 0.75 -13.94
C TRP A 48 -13.74 -0.74 -13.61
N LYS A 49 -14.36 -1.57 -14.45
CA LYS A 49 -14.39 -3.02 -14.22
C LYS A 49 -12.97 -3.61 -14.17
N ASP A 50 -12.67 -4.34 -13.09
CA ASP A 50 -11.41 -5.08 -12.86
C ASP A 50 -10.11 -4.29 -13.08
N LEU A 51 -10.13 -2.96 -12.87
CA LEU A 51 -8.97 -2.09 -12.99
C LEU A 51 -8.58 -1.50 -11.63
N TYR A 52 -7.34 -1.71 -11.22
CA TYR A 52 -6.80 -1.13 -10.00
C TYR A 52 -5.61 -0.27 -10.35
N VAL A 53 -5.56 0.95 -9.84
CA VAL A 53 -4.46 1.87 -10.11
C VAL A 53 -3.96 2.40 -8.78
N ASP A 54 -2.70 2.13 -8.48
CA ASP A 54 -2.03 2.64 -7.29
C ASP A 54 -1.02 3.72 -7.72
N ARG A 55 -1.09 4.89 -7.10
CA ARG A 55 -0.01 5.88 -7.16
C ARG A 55 1.04 5.50 -6.13
N LEU A 56 2.29 5.45 -6.54
CA LEU A 56 3.46 5.10 -5.73
C LEU A 56 4.52 6.19 -5.94
N GLY A 57 4.36 7.32 -5.24
CA GLY A 57 5.22 8.49 -5.43
C GLY A 57 5.04 9.10 -6.82
N ASP A 58 6.10 9.00 -7.62
CA ASP A 58 6.17 9.50 -9.00
C ASP A 58 5.75 8.47 -10.05
N PHE A 59 5.25 7.30 -9.64
CA PHE A 59 4.88 6.20 -10.53
C PHE A 59 3.41 5.80 -10.35
N LEU A 60 2.80 5.27 -11.41
CA LEU A 60 1.53 4.56 -11.33
C LEU A 60 1.76 3.06 -11.55
N LEU A 61 1.09 2.24 -10.75
CA LEU A 61 0.99 0.80 -10.95
C LEU A 61 -0.46 0.45 -11.31
N ILE A 62 -0.67 0.05 -12.56
CA ILE A 62 -1.95 -0.42 -13.09
C ILE A 62 -2.00 -1.93 -13.01
N GLN A 63 -3.10 -2.46 -12.49
CA GLN A 63 -3.31 -3.88 -12.30
C GLN A 63 -4.68 -4.29 -12.84
N SER A 64 -4.72 -5.31 -13.68
CA SER A 64 -5.97 -5.91 -14.19
C SER A 64 -5.76 -7.37 -14.59
N PRO A 65 -6.81 -8.22 -14.60
CA PRO A 65 -6.69 -9.62 -14.98
C PRO A 65 -6.47 -9.82 -16.48
N GLN A 66 -6.90 -8.85 -17.29
CA GLN A 66 -6.77 -8.84 -18.76
C GLN A 66 -5.83 -7.71 -19.20
N PRO A 67 -5.27 -7.78 -20.43
CA PRO A 67 -4.58 -6.64 -21.03
C PRO A 67 -5.42 -5.35 -20.97
N LEU A 68 -4.74 -4.20 -20.92
CA LEU A 68 -5.42 -2.91 -20.87
C LEU A 68 -6.16 -2.65 -22.18
N THR A 69 -7.38 -2.14 -22.08
CA THR A 69 -8.15 -1.66 -23.23
C THR A 69 -7.73 -0.24 -23.62
N ASP A 70 -8.02 0.19 -24.85
CA ASP A 70 -7.70 1.55 -25.29
C ASP A 70 -8.26 2.64 -24.36
N PRO A 71 -9.53 2.57 -23.89
CA PRO A 71 -10.04 3.53 -22.91
C PRO A 71 -9.24 3.59 -21.60
N GLN A 72 -8.69 2.46 -21.14
CA GLN A 72 -7.86 2.39 -19.92
C GLN A 72 -6.47 2.98 -20.16
N LEU A 73 -5.87 2.74 -21.33
CA LEU A 73 -4.61 3.38 -21.74
C LEU A 73 -4.75 4.89 -21.87
N GLU A 74 -5.82 5.36 -22.52
CA GLU A 74 -6.13 6.79 -22.64
C GLU A 74 -6.33 7.44 -21.26
N ALA A 75 -6.99 6.75 -20.34
CA ALA A 75 -7.13 7.23 -18.96
C ALA A 75 -5.78 7.29 -18.24
N ALA A 76 -4.91 6.30 -18.41
CA ALA A 76 -3.57 6.28 -17.84
C ALA A 76 -2.72 7.46 -18.32
N ILE A 77 -2.79 7.82 -19.61
CA ILE A 77 -2.12 8.99 -20.18
C ILE A 77 -2.62 10.28 -19.50
N ARG A 78 -3.94 10.44 -19.37
CA ARG A 78 -4.54 11.60 -18.68
C ARG A 78 -4.11 11.68 -17.22
N TRP A 79 -4.15 10.57 -16.48
CA TRP A 79 -3.72 10.54 -15.08
C TRP A 79 -2.24 10.84 -14.92
N LYS A 80 -1.39 10.31 -15.82
CA LYS A 80 0.05 10.58 -15.83
C LYS A 80 0.33 12.07 -15.97
N GLY A 81 -0.30 12.73 -16.94
CA GLY A 81 -0.16 14.17 -17.16
C GLY A 81 -0.68 14.99 -15.98
N ALA A 82 -1.91 14.70 -15.53
CA ALA A 82 -2.54 15.44 -14.44
C ALA A 82 -1.72 15.36 -13.14
N LEU A 83 -1.26 14.16 -12.76
CA LEU A 83 -0.51 13.90 -11.53
C LEU A 83 1.00 14.16 -11.64
N LYS A 84 1.50 14.57 -12.82
CA LYS A 84 2.94 14.76 -13.12
C LYS A 84 3.79 13.51 -12.84
N ILE A 85 3.25 12.34 -13.21
CA ILE A 85 3.88 11.03 -13.01
C ILE A 85 5.01 10.82 -14.02
N LYS A 86 6.13 10.28 -13.55
CA LYS A 86 7.33 9.96 -14.36
C LYS A 86 7.11 8.71 -15.21
N GLY A 87 6.59 7.63 -14.64
CA GLY A 87 6.38 6.36 -15.32
C GLY A 87 5.10 5.63 -14.90
N VAL A 88 4.57 4.81 -15.81
CA VAL A 88 3.40 3.96 -15.55
C VAL A 88 3.77 2.52 -15.82
N TYR A 89 3.43 1.67 -14.86
CA TYR A 89 3.67 0.25 -14.87
C TYR A 89 2.36 -0.51 -15.00
N TYR A 90 2.43 -1.67 -15.62
CA TYR A 90 1.34 -2.63 -15.71
C TYR A 90 1.74 -3.95 -15.07
N LYS A 91 0.81 -4.53 -14.32
CA LYS A 91 0.93 -5.89 -13.79
C LYS A 91 -0.36 -6.65 -14.07
N LYS A 92 -0.22 -7.82 -14.69
CA LYS A 92 -1.35 -8.74 -14.85
C LYS A 92 -1.69 -9.35 -13.50
N LEU A 93 -2.96 -9.24 -13.08
CA LEU A 93 -3.47 -9.90 -11.88
C LEU A 93 -3.76 -11.37 -12.19
N ASN A 94 -2.82 -12.25 -11.83
CA ASN A 94 -3.07 -13.68 -11.80
C ASN A 94 -3.66 -14.09 -10.44
N ARG A 95 -4.91 -14.56 -10.44
CA ARG A 95 -5.58 -15.10 -9.24
C ARG A 95 -5.01 -16.47 -8.80
N MET A 96 -4.19 -17.11 -9.62
CA MET A 96 -3.49 -18.36 -9.31
C MET A 96 -1.99 -18.08 -9.07
N VAL A 97 -1.64 -17.77 -7.83
CA VAL A 97 -0.29 -17.32 -7.44
C VAL A 97 0.76 -18.44 -7.52
N GLN A 98 0.35 -19.71 -7.38
CA GLN A 98 1.22 -20.88 -7.17
C GLN A 98 2.10 -21.30 -8.37
N ARG A 99 2.03 -20.63 -9.53
CA ARG A 99 2.79 -21.00 -10.75
C ARG A 99 3.62 -19.87 -11.38
N SER A 100 3.85 -18.78 -10.65
CA SER A 100 4.53 -17.59 -11.21
C SER A 100 5.97 -17.44 -10.71
N THR A 101 6.89 -17.08 -11.60
CA THR A 101 8.25 -16.63 -11.24
C THR A 101 8.22 -15.16 -10.81
N THR A 102 9.19 -14.71 -10.00
CA THR A 102 9.33 -13.30 -9.58
C THR A 102 9.32 -12.34 -10.78
N THR A 103 9.98 -12.71 -11.87
CA THR A 103 10.02 -11.92 -13.12
C THR A 103 8.64 -11.82 -13.75
N SER A 104 7.91 -12.93 -13.90
CA SER A 104 6.55 -12.92 -14.47
C SER A 104 5.52 -12.19 -13.59
N ALA A 105 5.79 -12.13 -12.28
CA ALA A 105 4.95 -11.46 -11.30
C ALA A 105 5.26 -9.96 -11.14
N SER A 106 6.44 -9.51 -11.60
CA SER A 106 6.85 -8.11 -11.45
C SER A 106 6.14 -7.21 -12.46
N PRO A 107 5.73 -6.00 -12.06
CA PRO A 107 5.23 -4.99 -12.97
C PRO A 107 6.21 -4.67 -14.10
N ARG A 108 5.70 -4.48 -15.32
CA ARG A 108 6.46 -3.99 -16.47
C ARG A 108 6.13 -2.54 -16.76
N ILE A 109 7.11 -1.76 -17.20
CA ILE A 109 6.83 -0.40 -17.68
C ILE A 109 5.99 -0.45 -18.96
N ILE A 110 5.04 0.49 -19.08
CA ILE A 110 4.22 0.65 -20.30
C ILE A 110 4.31 2.07 -20.90
N MET A 111 4.73 3.07 -20.12
CA MET A 111 4.98 4.44 -20.62
C MET A 111 5.84 5.23 -19.63
N GLY A 112 6.61 6.20 -20.15
CA GLY A 112 7.42 7.12 -19.35
C GLY A 112 8.78 6.55 -18.96
N LEU A 113 9.31 7.01 -17.82
CA LEU A 113 10.63 6.65 -17.32
C LEU A 113 10.56 5.43 -16.38
N GLU A 114 11.56 4.56 -16.46
CA GLU A 114 11.72 3.49 -15.49
C GLU A 114 12.03 4.04 -14.10
N ALA A 115 11.40 3.45 -13.10
CA ALA A 115 11.74 3.65 -11.70
C ALA A 115 13.13 3.06 -11.42
N PRO A 116 13.91 3.70 -10.53
CA PRO A 116 15.07 3.05 -9.94
C PRO A 116 14.67 1.74 -9.25
N ASP A 117 15.66 0.88 -8.97
CA ASP A 117 15.44 -0.39 -8.29
C ASP A 117 14.68 -0.23 -6.97
N GLU A 118 14.96 0.87 -6.28
CA GLU A 118 14.35 1.27 -5.02
C GLU A 118 14.04 2.77 -5.07
N PHE A 119 12.88 3.17 -4.57
CA PHE A 119 12.47 4.58 -4.54
C PHE A 119 11.62 4.87 -3.31
N GLU A 120 11.60 6.13 -2.91
CA GLU A 120 10.82 6.58 -1.75
C GLU A 120 9.41 7.00 -2.14
N VAL A 121 8.47 6.71 -1.24
CA VAL A 121 7.14 7.31 -1.22
C VAL A 121 6.87 7.90 0.15
N MET A 122 5.82 8.70 0.25
CA MET A 122 5.36 9.33 1.48
C MET A 122 3.92 8.96 1.78
N GLU A 123 3.63 8.63 3.03
CA GLU A 123 2.30 8.39 3.56
C GLU A 123 2.21 8.93 4.98
N ASN A 124 1.18 9.74 5.27
CA ASN A 124 0.96 10.38 6.57
C ASN A 124 2.18 11.18 7.07
N GLY A 125 2.95 11.75 6.15
CA GLY A 125 4.17 12.50 6.44
C GLY A 125 5.40 11.64 6.78
N LEU A 126 5.28 10.32 6.70
CA LEU A 126 6.37 9.36 6.88
C LEU A 126 6.83 8.81 5.53
N LYS A 127 8.11 8.46 5.44
CA LYS A 127 8.75 7.95 4.23
C LYS A 127 8.83 6.43 4.23
N TYR A 128 8.67 5.81 3.07
CA TYR A 128 8.83 4.37 2.90
C TYR A 128 9.56 4.06 1.61
N ARG A 129 10.49 3.12 1.68
CA ARG A 129 11.17 2.56 0.50
C ARG A 129 10.27 1.53 -0.17
N LEU A 130 10.08 1.66 -1.48
CA LEU A 130 9.35 0.74 -2.34
C LEU A 130 10.28 0.18 -3.43
N SER A 131 9.87 -0.93 -4.03
CA SER A 131 10.52 -1.53 -5.20
C SER A 131 9.50 -2.26 -6.07
N LEU A 132 9.56 -2.05 -7.39
CA LEU A 132 8.69 -2.75 -8.35
C LEU A 132 9.31 -4.07 -8.85
N LYS A 133 10.50 -4.45 -8.38
CA LYS A 133 11.21 -5.67 -8.84
C LYS A 133 11.03 -6.86 -7.91
N GLN A 134 10.23 -6.72 -6.85
CA GLN A 134 10.06 -7.72 -5.77
C GLN A 134 8.86 -8.66 -6.01
N GLY A 135 8.48 -8.89 -7.27
CA GLY A 135 7.37 -9.75 -7.65
C GLY A 135 6.01 -9.22 -7.20
N TYR A 136 5.42 -9.83 -6.17
CA TYR A 136 4.13 -9.40 -5.61
C TYR A 136 4.23 -8.31 -4.55
N SER A 137 5.38 -8.19 -3.90
CA SER A 137 5.65 -7.14 -2.94
C SER A 137 6.03 -5.86 -3.67
N THR A 138 5.45 -4.73 -3.25
CA THR A 138 5.92 -3.39 -3.64
C THR A 138 6.67 -2.69 -2.50
N GLY A 139 6.58 -3.21 -1.27
CA GLY A 139 7.17 -2.63 -0.06
C GLY A 139 6.16 -2.03 0.93
N LEU A 140 4.89 -1.79 0.55
CA LEU A 140 3.88 -1.17 1.42
C LEU A 140 2.44 -1.61 1.05
N PHE A 141 1.66 -2.03 2.05
CA PHE A 141 0.23 -2.32 1.88
C PHE A 141 -0.59 -1.03 2.06
N LEU A 142 -1.11 -0.48 0.96
CA LEU A 142 -1.77 0.83 0.94
C LEU A 142 -3.13 0.86 1.62
N ASP A 143 -3.82 -0.28 1.67
CA ASP A 143 -5.09 -0.48 2.38
C ASP A 143 -4.94 -0.38 3.90
N MET A 144 -3.72 -0.58 4.42
CA MET A 144 -3.42 -0.46 5.86
C MET A 144 -3.11 0.97 6.32
N ARG A 145 -3.26 1.99 5.46
CA ARG A 145 -2.93 3.39 5.80
C ARG A 145 -3.64 3.89 7.04
N GLU A 146 -4.96 3.71 7.11
CA GLU A 146 -5.75 4.25 8.22
C GLU A 146 -5.34 3.59 9.54
N ASN A 147 -4.99 2.30 9.51
CA ASN A 147 -4.46 1.61 10.69
C ASN A 147 -3.09 2.19 11.11
N ARG A 148 -2.22 2.51 10.16
CA ARG A 148 -0.95 3.19 10.44
C ARG A 148 -1.19 4.61 10.98
N GLN A 149 -2.15 5.34 10.43
CA GLN A 149 -2.53 6.67 10.92
C GLN A 149 -2.99 6.61 12.38
N ARG A 150 -3.82 5.64 12.75
CA ARG A 150 -4.31 5.46 14.12
C ARG A 150 -3.17 5.25 15.12
N ILE A 151 -2.14 4.48 14.75
CA ILE A 151 -0.92 4.34 15.56
C ILE A 151 -0.19 5.68 15.68
N LEU A 152 0.04 6.35 14.54
CA LEU A 152 0.78 7.60 14.49
C LEU A 152 0.10 8.74 15.27
N SER A 153 -1.24 8.78 15.29
CA SER A 153 -2.02 9.75 16.05
C SER A 153 -2.36 9.29 17.46
N ASN A 154 -1.95 8.08 17.86
CA ASN A 154 -2.37 7.41 19.09
C ASN A 154 -3.90 7.46 19.34
N HIS A 155 -4.69 7.30 18.28
CA HIS A 155 -6.13 7.54 18.32
C HIS A 155 -6.88 6.58 17.41
N ILE A 156 -7.87 5.88 17.95
CA ILE A 156 -8.77 5.02 17.17
C ILE A 156 -10.15 5.66 17.08
N GLU A 157 -10.70 6.09 18.21
CA GLU A 157 -11.98 6.78 18.35
C GLU A 157 -12.01 7.57 19.69
N PRO A 158 -13.01 8.44 19.93
CA PRO A 158 -13.12 9.17 21.19
C PRO A 158 -13.09 8.24 22.41
N GLY A 159 -12.16 8.49 23.34
CA GLY A 159 -11.96 7.64 24.52
C GLY A 159 -11.15 6.36 24.28
N PHE A 160 -10.71 6.07 23.06
CA PHE A 160 -9.90 4.90 22.72
C PHE A 160 -8.53 5.30 22.15
N THR A 161 -7.49 5.12 22.95
CA THR A 161 -6.09 5.32 22.53
C THR A 161 -5.43 4.00 22.18
N VAL A 162 -4.35 4.05 21.37
CA VAL A 162 -3.56 2.85 21.02
C VAL A 162 -2.61 2.49 22.16
N PHE A 163 -2.01 3.50 22.78
CA PHE A 163 -1.07 3.39 23.88
C PHE A 163 -1.62 4.14 25.10
N ASN A 164 -1.90 3.40 26.17
CA ASN A 164 -2.31 3.93 27.48
C ASN A 164 -1.11 4.34 28.36
N SER A 165 0.10 4.32 27.82
CA SER A 165 1.34 4.65 28.52
C SER A 165 1.83 6.05 28.12
N PRO A 166 2.64 6.72 28.96
CA PRO A 166 3.26 7.98 28.60
C PRO A 166 3.98 7.89 27.24
N PRO A 167 3.97 8.95 26.41
CA PRO A 167 4.75 9.01 25.18
C PRO A 167 6.20 8.60 25.44
N GLY A 168 6.77 7.76 24.57
CA GLY A 168 8.14 7.26 24.76
C GLY A 168 8.28 5.98 25.58
N THR A 169 7.22 5.50 26.25
CA THR A 169 7.32 4.34 27.18
C THR A 169 6.59 3.08 26.71
N ALA A 170 5.82 3.18 25.64
CA ALA A 170 5.13 2.02 25.07
C ALA A 170 6.13 1.07 24.39
N THR A 171 5.88 -0.23 24.51
CA THR A 171 6.59 -1.27 23.76
C THR A 171 5.61 -2.00 22.85
N VAL A 172 5.91 -2.06 21.55
CA VAL A 172 5.02 -2.63 20.53
C VAL A 172 5.63 -3.91 19.95
N LEU A 173 4.89 -5.01 20.01
CA LEU A 173 5.22 -6.23 19.27
C LEU A 173 4.49 -6.20 17.91
N ASN A 174 5.26 -6.11 16.82
CA ASN A 174 4.76 -6.20 15.45
C ASN A 174 5.08 -7.58 14.86
N VAL A 175 4.06 -8.41 14.72
CA VAL A 175 4.17 -9.79 14.23
C VAL A 175 3.75 -9.84 12.76
N PHE A 176 4.46 -10.64 11.95
CA PHE A 176 4.35 -10.61 10.48
C PHE A 176 4.69 -9.21 9.94
N SER A 177 5.77 -8.66 10.49
CA SER A 177 6.10 -7.24 10.40
C SER A 177 6.39 -6.77 8.98
N TYR A 178 6.74 -7.67 8.06
CA TYR A 178 7.08 -7.36 6.67
C TYR A 178 8.15 -6.25 6.63
N THR A 179 7.91 -5.13 5.96
CA THR A 179 8.82 -3.98 5.89
C THR A 179 8.66 -3.01 7.08
N CYS A 180 8.10 -3.50 8.18
CA CYS A 180 7.97 -2.85 9.49
C CYS A 180 7.18 -1.52 9.49
N SER A 181 6.25 -1.31 8.54
CA SER A 181 5.57 -0.03 8.37
C SER A 181 4.75 0.43 9.58
N PHE A 182 4.16 -0.50 10.35
CA PHE A 182 3.45 -0.15 11.59
C PHE A 182 4.41 0.29 12.69
N SER A 183 5.56 -0.38 12.79
CA SER A 183 6.58 -0.07 13.78
C SER A 183 7.27 1.25 13.51
N VAL A 184 7.43 1.64 12.25
CA VAL A 184 7.86 3.01 11.89
C VAL A 184 6.90 4.04 12.48
N CYS A 185 5.58 3.85 12.35
CA CYS A 185 4.61 4.75 12.96
C CYS A 185 4.72 4.78 14.48
N ALA A 186 4.78 3.61 15.13
CA ALA A 186 4.90 3.51 16.59
C ALA A 186 6.22 4.14 17.11
N ALA A 187 7.34 3.91 16.45
CA ALA A 187 8.62 4.48 16.82
C ALA A 187 8.64 6.00 16.66
N ARG A 188 7.93 6.55 15.66
CA ARG A 188 7.78 7.99 15.49
C ARG A 188 6.95 8.66 16.59
N THR A 189 6.16 7.90 17.35
CA THR A 189 5.51 8.37 18.58
C THR A 189 6.34 8.07 19.84
N GLY A 190 7.59 7.62 19.67
CA GLY A 190 8.54 7.31 20.75
C GLY A 190 8.47 5.88 21.30
N ALA A 191 7.58 5.01 20.80
CA ALA A 191 7.50 3.64 21.30
C ALA A 191 8.73 2.82 20.91
N THR A 192 9.22 1.94 21.79
CA THR A 192 10.14 0.87 21.39
C THR A 192 9.38 -0.23 20.66
N THR A 193 10.04 -0.95 19.75
CA THR A 193 9.34 -1.91 18.88
C THR A 193 10.13 -3.20 18.76
N ILE A 194 9.40 -4.31 18.68
CA ILE A 194 9.92 -5.65 18.44
C ILE A 194 9.26 -6.14 17.16
N ASN A 195 10.07 -6.35 16.13
CA ASN A 195 9.63 -6.69 14.78
C ASN A 195 9.93 -8.15 14.49
N LEU A 196 8.92 -8.92 14.12
CA LEU A 196 9.06 -10.37 13.90
C LEU A 196 8.58 -10.74 12.50
N ASP A 197 9.46 -11.37 11.71
CA ASP A 197 9.14 -11.82 10.36
C ASP A 197 9.97 -13.05 9.95
N LEU A 198 9.41 -13.85 9.03
CA LEU A 198 10.08 -15.00 8.42
C LEU A 198 11.08 -14.62 7.33
N SER A 199 11.21 -13.33 6.98
CA SER A 199 12.09 -12.84 5.93
C SER A 199 13.13 -11.87 6.50
N ARG A 200 14.40 -12.29 6.55
CA ARG A 200 15.52 -11.39 6.90
C ARG A 200 15.56 -10.16 5.99
N LYS A 201 15.36 -10.39 4.69
CA LYS A 201 15.29 -9.35 3.67
C LYS A 201 14.24 -8.28 3.98
N TYR A 202 13.07 -8.66 4.49
CA TYR A 202 12.03 -7.69 4.84
C TYR A 202 12.32 -6.98 6.16
N LEU A 203 12.95 -7.65 7.13
CA LEU A 203 13.44 -7.00 8.35
C LEU A 203 14.54 -5.98 8.03
N ASP A 204 15.47 -6.30 7.12
CA ASP A 204 16.52 -5.39 6.66
C ASP A 204 15.90 -4.19 5.93
N TRP A 205 14.91 -4.42 5.07
CA TRP A 205 14.10 -3.33 4.49
C TRP A 205 13.40 -2.50 5.57
N GLY A 206 12.87 -3.14 6.60
CA GLY A 206 12.30 -2.47 7.77
C GLY A 206 13.30 -1.52 8.44
N ARG A 207 14.55 -1.94 8.63
CA ARG A 207 15.60 -1.07 9.18
C ARG A 207 15.86 0.16 8.31
N GLU A 208 15.87 0.00 6.98
CA GLU A 208 15.97 1.14 6.07
C GLU A 208 14.78 2.10 6.21
N ASN A 209 13.56 1.58 6.36
CA ASN A 209 12.39 2.42 6.61
C ASN A 209 12.49 3.17 7.95
N PHE A 210 13.11 2.60 8.98
CA PHE A 210 13.40 3.32 10.23
C PHE A 210 14.38 4.48 9.98
N LEU A 211 15.48 4.23 9.28
CA LEU A 211 16.49 5.25 8.95
C LEU A 211 15.90 6.40 8.13
N LEU A 212 15.05 6.11 7.13
CA LEU A 212 14.34 7.12 6.33
C LEU A 212 13.49 8.09 7.16
N ASN A 213 13.07 7.66 8.35
CA ASN A 213 12.24 8.44 9.27
C ASN A 213 13.01 8.94 10.50
N GLN A 214 14.35 8.96 10.43
CA GLN A 214 15.23 9.43 11.51
C GLN A 214 15.01 8.64 12.82
N VAL A 215 14.65 7.37 12.70
CA VAL A 215 14.58 6.44 13.83
C VAL A 215 15.80 5.53 13.76
N ASN A 216 16.56 5.45 14.86
CA ASN A 216 17.72 4.58 14.94
C ASN A 216 17.28 3.12 15.12
N PRO A 217 17.53 2.21 14.16
CA PRO A 217 17.09 0.82 14.26
C PRO A 217 17.71 0.06 15.44
N LYS A 218 18.80 0.53 16.03
CA LYS A 218 19.44 -0.12 17.18
C LYS A 218 18.64 -0.01 18.48
N ASP A 219 17.69 0.92 18.54
CA ASP A 219 16.81 1.10 19.69
C ASP A 219 15.56 0.19 19.62
N HIS A 220 15.52 -0.71 18.63
CA HIS A 220 14.39 -1.60 18.34
C HIS A 220 14.89 -3.00 17.96
N ASP A 221 14.06 -4.01 18.22
CA ASP A 221 14.40 -5.40 17.92
C ASP A 221 13.86 -5.83 16.55
N PHE A 222 14.66 -6.63 15.85
CA PHE A 222 14.32 -7.21 14.54
C PHE A 222 14.66 -8.70 14.57
N ILE A 223 13.63 -9.51 14.80
CA ILE A 223 13.74 -10.93 15.08
C ILE A 223 13.33 -11.71 13.83
N TYR A 224 14.29 -12.45 13.28
CA TYR A 224 14.01 -13.44 12.25
C TYR A 224 13.51 -14.74 12.89
N GLY A 225 12.34 -15.20 12.46
CA GLY A 225 11.81 -16.50 12.86
C GLY A 225 10.33 -16.66 12.62
N ASP A 226 9.81 -17.85 12.90
CA ASP A 226 8.38 -18.10 12.82
C ASP A 226 7.62 -17.30 13.88
N ALA A 227 6.63 -16.56 13.41
CA ALA A 227 5.84 -15.66 14.22
C ALA A 227 5.11 -16.38 15.36
N LEU A 228 4.51 -17.54 15.07
CA LEU A 228 3.70 -18.28 16.01
C LEU A 228 4.58 -18.96 17.07
N GLU A 229 5.73 -19.49 16.68
CA GLU A 229 6.71 -20.05 17.61
C GLU A 229 7.25 -19.00 18.58
N TRP A 230 7.64 -17.84 18.06
CA TRP A 230 8.13 -16.74 18.90
C TRP A 230 7.05 -16.20 19.83
N MET A 231 5.80 -16.08 19.37
CA MET A 231 4.70 -15.71 20.26
C MET A 231 4.56 -16.69 21.42
N LYS A 232 4.64 -18.01 21.18
CA LYS A 232 4.61 -19.02 22.25
C LYS A 232 5.74 -18.84 23.28
N ARG A 233 6.95 -18.48 22.82
CA ARG A 233 8.11 -18.22 23.71
C ARG A 233 7.97 -16.93 24.51
N LEU A 234 7.29 -15.93 23.95
CA LEU A 234 7.05 -14.66 24.63
C LEU A 234 5.93 -14.78 25.66
N MET A 235 4.92 -15.66 25.47
CA MET A 235 3.77 -15.79 26.37
C MET A 235 4.11 -15.85 27.88
N PRO A 236 5.08 -16.65 28.36
CA PRO A 236 5.38 -16.75 29.79
C PRO A 236 5.84 -15.43 30.41
N VAL A 237 6.48 -14.57 29.61
CA VAL A 237 7.00 -13.26 30.06
C VAL A 237 5.87 -12.24 30.23
N TRP A 238 4.81 -12.34 29.41
CA TRP A 238 3.65 -11.43 29.46
C TRP A 238 2.63 -11.85 30.52
N THR A 239 2.44 -13.14 30.79
CA THR A 239 1.56 -13.61 31.88
C THR A 239 2.07 -13.20 33.25
N HIS A 240 3.38 -13.24 33.52
CA HIS A 240 3.94 -12.80 34.80
C HIS A 240 3.77 -11.29 35.04
N LYS A 241 3.92 -10.44 34.02
CA LYS A 241 3.67 -8.99 34.16
C LYS A 241 2.19 -8.64 34.35
N LEU A 242 1.29 -9.34 33.65
CA LEU A 242 -0.17 -9.14 33.80
C LEU A 242 -0.69 -9.59 35.17
N PHE A 243 -0.15 -10.67 35.74
CA PHE A 243 -0.48 -11.09 37.12
C PHE A 243 0.11 -10.16 38.18
N ALA A 244 1.35 -9.67 37.99
CA ALA A 244 1.97 -8.72 38.92
C ALA A 244 1.22 -7.38 38.97
N GLN A 245 0.67 -6.89 37.85
CA GLN A 245 -0.13 -5.66 37.82
C GLN A 245 -1.54 -5.82 38.41
N ARG A 246 -2.13 -7.02 38.40
CA ARG A 246 -3.43 -7.28 39.06
C ARG A 246 -3.34 -7.44 40.57
N LEU A 247 -2.15 -7.73 41.11
CA LEU A 247 -1.93 -7.92 42.55
C LEU A 247 -1.53 -6.63 43.30
N ASN A 248 -1.47 -5.48 42.62
CA ASN A 248 -1.21 -4.21 43.29
C ASN A 248 -2.23 -3.10 42.94
N PRO A 249 -3.50 -3.21 43.38
CA PRO A 249 -4.47 -2.12 43.21
C PRO A 249 -4.37 -1.01 44.27
N LEU A 250 -3.51 -1.13 45.28
CA LEU A 250 -3.40 -0.17 46.37
C LEU A 250 -1.94 -0.04 46.81
N GLY A 251 -1.27 1.02 46.34
CA GLY A 251 0.03 1.50 46.79
C GLY A 251 0.15 2.97 46.46
#